data_AF-A0A553Q9V2-F1
#
_entry.id   AF-A0A553Q9V2-F1
#
_cell.length_a   1.000
_cell.length_b   1.000
_cell.length_c   1.000
_cell.angle_alpha   90.00
_cell.angle_beta   90.00
_cell.angle_gamma   90.00
#
_symmetry.space_group_name_H-M   'P 1'
#
loop_
_entity.id
_entity.type
_entity.pdbx_description
1 polymer ?
#
loop_
_entity_poly.entity_id
_entity_poly.type
_entity_poly.pdbx_seq_one_letter_code
_entity_poly.pdbx_strand_id
1 'polypeptide(L)'
;MQNTALSKLFTTSPFLLPWFLLRSGFSRAALPFGLVRRELSCEGYPIDLRCPGSDVIMIETANYGRTDNKICDADPFQMENTNCYLPDAYKIVSQRCNNRTQCVVNTGSDVFPDPCPGTYKYLEVQYECVPYIFICPGTLKAVGDPTLVFEAEQQSGAWCKDPLQAGDKIYFMPWTPYRTDTLIEFASIDDLQNGRQTATYKLPHRVDGTGFVAYDGAIFFNKERTRNIVKFDLRTRIKSGEAIVASANYHDTSPYRWGGKTDIDLAVDERGLWVIYATEQNNGRIVLSQLNPYTLRFENTWETVYDKRSASNAFMVCGVLHVVRSTYEDNEREASKSQIDYVYNTKLGQGEHVSILFPNQYQYIAAVDYNPRDNQLYVWNNFYILRYNLEFGPPDPGEGKTWFSFSMKRDQIVIIKCHWV
;
A
#
# COMPACT_ATOMS: atom_id res chain seq x y z
N MET A 1 -67.74 36.71 36.33
CA MET A 1 -67.88 36.45 37.78
C MET A 1 -67.18 35.12 38.04
N GLN A 2 -65.91 35.14 38.42
CA GLN A 2 -65.36 35.28 39.78
C GLN A 2 -64.89 33.90 40.30
N ASN A 3 -63.63 33.90 40.75
CA ASN A 3 -62.79 32.79 41.19
C ASN A 3 -63.30 32.06 42.44
N THR A 4 -62.88 30.80 42.61
CA THR A 4 -62.11 30.21 43.75
C THR A 4 -62.06 28.67 43.54
N ALA A 5 -60.95 27.97 43.33
CA ALA A 5 -59.73 27.72 44.13
C ALA A 5 -59.76 26.37 44.89
N LEU A 6 -58.72 25.56 44.64
CA LEU A 6 -58.06 24.55 45.50
C LEU A 6 -58.75 23.20 45.81
N SER A 7 -58.15 22.10 45.33
CA SER A 7 -57.24 21.25 46.12
C SER A 7 -56.79 19.99 45.36
N LYS A 8 -55.57 19.55 45.70
CA LYS A 8 -54.74 18.55 45.02
C LYS A 8 -55.16 17.12 45.39
N LEU A 9 -54.98 16.17 44.47
CA LEU A 9 -54.59 14.79 44.80
C LEU A 9 -53.64 14.25 43.72
N PHE A 10 -52.51 13.74 44.22
CA PHE A 10 -51.38 13.14 43.52
C PHE A 10 -51.73 11.75 42.98
N THR A 11 -51.22 11.39 41.80
CA THR A 11 -50.45 10.14 41.59
C THR A 11 -49.69 10.18 40.27
N THR A 12 -48.36 10.19 40.44
CA THR A 12 -47.20 9.94 39.57
C THR A 12 -47.37 9.13 38.28
N SER A 13 -46.86 9.66 37.17
CA SER A 13 -46.36 8.89 36.01
C SER A 13 -45.12 9.61 35.42
N PRO A 14 -44.05 8.90 35.02
CA PRO A 14 -42.73 9.49 34.83
C PRO A 14 -42.53 10.16 33.46
N PHE A 15 -41.69 11.19 33.52
CA PHE A 15 -41.12 12.02 32.46
C PHE A 15 -40.79 11.31 31.14
N LEU A 16 -41.31 11.86 30.03
CA LEU A 16 -40.69 11.80 28.71
C LEU A 16 -40.49 13.25 28.23
N LEU A 17 -39.24 13.73 28.31
CA LEU A 17 -38.79 14.94 27.62
C LEU A 17 -38.25 14.54 26.24
N PRO A 18 -38.72 15.13 25.14
CA PRO A 18 -38.01 15.03 23.86
C PRO A 18 -36.93 16.11 23.85
N TRP A 19 -35.69 15.74 24.14
CA TRP A 19 -34.54 16.57 23.82
C TRP A 19 -34.34 16.60 22.30
N PHE A 20 -34.71 17.73 21.70
CA PHE A 20 -34.09 18.22 20.49
C PHE A 20 -32.57 18.28 20.73
N LEU A 21 -31.83 17.38 20.09
CA LEU A 21 -30.42 17.58 19.83
C LEU A 21 -30.22 17.60 18.32
N LEU A 22 -29.92 18.80 17.83
CA LEU A 22 -29.25 19.03 16.56
C LEU A 22 -28.11 18.02 16.44
N ARG A 23 -28.21 17.07 15.52
CA ARG A 23 -27.05 16.37 14.99
C ARG A 23 -26.28 17.38 14.13
N SER A 24 -25.45 18.19 14.76
CA SER A 24 -24.28 18.75 14.09
C SER A 24 -23.37 17.57 13.75
N GLY A 25 -23.55 17.01 12.56
CA GLY A 25 -22.55 16.19 11.93
C GLY A 25 -21.28 17.03 11.81
N PHE A 26 -20.34 16.82 12.72
CA PHE A 26 -18.94 17.12 12.46
C PHE A 26 -18.51 16.15 11.37
N SER A 27 -18.85 16.48 10.12
CA SER A 27 -18.04 16.08 8.99
C SER A 27 -16.61 16.46 9.34
N ARG A 28 -15.70 15.50 9.27
CA ARG A 28 -14.27 15.79 9.35
C ARG A 28 -14.02 16.97 8.42
N ALA A 29 -13.53 18.07 8.98
CA ALA A 29 -12.80 19.03 8.18
C ALA A 29 -11.80 18.17 7.38
N ALA A 30 -11.97 18.16 6.06
CA ALA A 30 -10.89 17.77 5.18
C ALA A 30 -9.67 18.53 5.69
N LEU A 31 -8.62 17.79 6.09
CA LEU A 31 -7.32 18.41 6.24
C LEU A 31 -7.11 19.22 4.96
N PRO A 32 -6.79 20.52 5.06
CA PRO A 32 -6.59 21.31 3.86
C PRO A 32 -5.51 20.58 3.06
N PHE A 33 -5.69 20.58 1.74
CA PHE A 33 -4.71 20.21 0.72
C PHE A 33 -3.27 20.29 1.26
N GLY A 34 -2.47 19.26 0.99
CA GLY A 34 -1.13 19.07 1.57
C GLY A 34 -0.42 20.41 1.73
N LEU A 35 -0.03 20.74 2.96
CA LEU A 35 0.58 22.03 3.29
C LEU A 35 1.70 22.32 2.29
N VAL A 36 1.51 23.31 1.42
CA VAL A 36 2.53 23.70 0.43
C VAL A 36 3.77 24.13 1.20
N ARG A 37 4.86 23.41 0.99
CA ARG A 37 6.17 23.67 1.58
C ARG A 37 6.99 24.49 0.62
N ARG A 38 7.79 25.40 1.16
CA ARG A 38 8.70 26.25 0.39
C ARG A 38 10.11 26.03 0.90
N GLU A 39 10.99 25.62 0.00
CA GLU A 39 12.41 25.40 0.26
C GLU A 39 13.25 26.30 -0.64
N LEU A 40 14.41 26.75 -0.15
CA LEU A 40 15.29 27.67 -0.87
C LEU A 40 16.75 27.30 -0.70
N SER A 41 17.53 27.36 -1.78
CA SER A 41 18.99 27.18 -1.73
C SER A 41 19.71 28.16 -2.67
N CYS A 42 20.84 28.71 -2.21
CA CYS A 42 21.66 29.62 -3.01
C CYS A 42 22.52 28.86 -4.03
N GLU A 43 22.94 29.54 -5.10
CA GLU A 43 23.88 29.00 -6.09
C GLU A 43 25.18 28.51 -5.43
N GLY A 44 25.53 27.25 -5.70
CA GLY A 44 26.63 26.51 -5.08
C GLY A 44 26.22 25.56 -3.96
N TYR A 45 24.99 25.66 -3.43
CA TYR A 45 24.52 24.84 -2.31
C TYR A 45 23.40 23.86 -2.72
N PRO A 46 23.43 22.60 -2.24
CA PRO A 46 22.38 21.64 -2.54
C PRO A 46 21.09 21.97 -1.79
N ILE A 47 19.95 21.79 -2.45
CA ILE A 47 18.62 21.81 -1.81
C ILE A 47 18.20 20.38 -1.46
N ASP A 48 17.58 20.18 -0.29
CA ASP A 48 17.13 18.88 0.21
C ASP A 48 15.63 18.93 0.51
N LEU A 49 14.82 18.33 -0.38
CA LEU A 49 13.37 18.24 -0.24
C LEU A 49 13.02 16.94 0.47
N ARG A 50 12.17 17.00 1.51
CA ARG A 50 11.81 15.83 2.32
C ARG A 50 10.32 15.79 2.64
N CYS A 51 9.73 14.60 2.45
CA CYS A 51 8.37 14.29 2.88
C CYS A 51 8.36 13.36 4.10
N PRO A 52 7.39 13.53 5.02
CA PRO A 52 7.28 12.68 6.20
C PRO A 52 6.70 11.32 5.84
N GLY A 53 7.12 10.27 6.53
CA GLY A 53 6.58 8.92 6.33
C GLY A 53 6.87 8.39 4.92
N SER A 54 5.82 7.95 4.23
CA SER A 54 5.87 7.44 2.85
C SER A 54 5.29 8.40 1.81
N ASP A 55 4.93 9.63 2.20
CA ASP A 55 4.47 10.63 1.23
C ASP A 55 5.59 10.95 0.25
N VAL A 56 5.23 11.25 -0.99
CA VAL A 56 6.15 11.63 -2.05
C VAL A 56 6.05 13.10 -2.40
N ILE A 57 7.18 13.65 -2.82
CA ILE A 57 7.30 15.03 -3.30
C ILE A 57 6.49 15.16 -4.58
N MET A 58 5.66 16.20 -4.64
CA MET A 58 5.03 16.72 -5.84
C MET A 58 5.39 18.20 -5.97
N ILE A 59 6.19 18.53 -6.98
CA ILE A 59 6.59 19.92 -7.25
C ILE A 59 5.39 20.72 -7.76
N GLU A 60 5.11 21.84 -7.11
CA GLU A 60 4.09 22.82 -7.52
C GLU A 60 4.70 23.88 -8.44
N THR A 61 5.77 24.51 -7.97
CA THR A 61 6.50 25.54 -8.72
C THR A 61 7.98 25.44 -8.39
N ALA A 62 8.84 25.79 -9.35
CA ALA A 62 10.25 25.99 -9.09
C ALA A 62 10.80 27.09 -9.98
N ASN A 63 11.70 27.91 -9.43
CA ASN A 63 12.41 28.96 -10.14
C ASN A 63 13.89 28.95 -9.75
N TYR A 64 14.77 28.85 -10.75
CA TYR A 64 16.20 29.08 -10.57
C TYR A 64 16.53 30.47 -11.15
N GLY A 65 16.91 31.41 -10.30
CA GLY A 65 17.10 32.80 -10.70
C GLY A 65 17.18 33.74 -9.50
N ARG A 66 16.62 34.94 -9.63
CA ARG A 66 16.53 35.92 -8.54
C ARG A 66 15.28 36.77 -8.70
N THR A 67 14.44 36.77 -7.66
CA THR A 67 13.17 37.51 -7.60
C THR A 67 13.13 38.52 -6.45
N ASP A 68 14.15 38.53 -5.60
CA ASP A 68 14.24 39.34 -4.37
C ASP A 68 15.71 39.75 -4.13
N ASN A 69 15.92 40.99 -3.67
CA ASN A 69 17.23 41.59 -3.45
C ASN A 69 17.77 41.41 -2.02
N LYS A 70 17.14 40.58 -1.18
CA LYS A 70 17.57 40.26 0.19
C LYS A 70 17.92 38.79 0.38
N ILE A 71 17.48 37.94 -0.53
CA ILE A 71 17.71 36.49 -0.47
C ILE A 71 19.09 36.17 -1.02
N CYS A 72 19.85 35.29 -0.35
CA CYS A 72 21.21 34.89 -0.75
C CYS A 72 22.12 36.11 -0.94
N ASP A 73 22.55 36.68 0.18
CA ASP A 73 23.36 37.91 0.26
C ASP A 73 24.72 37.74 -0.43
N ALA A 74 25.09 38.72 -1.24
CA ALA A 74 26.27 38.71 -2.10
C ALA A 74 26.67 40.15 -2.47
N ASP A 75 27.52 40.33 -3.48
CA ASP A 75 27.90 41.67 -3.93
C ASP A 75 26.65 42.44 -4.42
N PRO A 76 26.46 43.73 -4.03
CA PRO A 76 25.30 44.52 -4.43
C PRO A 76 25.05 44.55 -5.94
N PHE A 77 26.11 44.53 -6.76
CA PHE A 77 25.99 44.51 -8.22
C PHE A 77 25.35 43.22 -8.74
N GLN A 78 25.59 42.09 -8.07
CA GLN A 78 25.05 40.78 -8.43
C GLN A 78 23.61 40.56 -7.94
N MET A 79 23.09 41.45 -7.09
CA MET A 79 21.76 41.37 -6.47
C MET A 79 20.76 42.37 -7.06
N GLU A 80 21.20 43.29 -7.92
CA GLU A 80 20.38 44.33 -8.52
C GLU A 80 19.30 43.78 -9.45
N ASN A 81 19.63 42.72 -10.20
CA ASN A 81 18.68 42.07 -11.11
C ASN A 81 17.74 41.11 -10.37
N THR A 82 16.53 41.60 -10.07
CA THR A 82 15.43 40.83 -9.46
C THR A 82 14.41 40.31 -10.47
N ASN A 83 14.66 40.47 -11.78
CA ASN A 83 13.80 39.99 -12.85
C ASN A 83 14.43 38.80 -13.57
N CYS A 84 15.00 37.86 -12.81
CA CYS A 84 15.66 36.68 -13.35
C CYS A 84 14.87 35.41 -13.05
N TYR A 85 14.34 34.79 -14.12
CA TYR A 85 13.47 33.62 -14.04
C TYR A 85 13.92 32.53 -15.00
N LEU A 86 13.85 31.28 -14.56
CA LEU A 86 14.05 30.11 -15.41
C LEU A 86 12.81 29.21 -15.35
N PRO A 87 11.86 29.33 -16.30
CA PRO A 87 10.64 28.52 -16.33
C PRO A 87 10.91 27.00 -16.43
N ASP A 88 12.01 26.60 -17.06
CA ASP A 88 12.38 25.19 -17.20
C ASP A 88 12.90 24.56 -15.88
N ALA A 89 13.18 25.36 -14.86
CA ALA A 89 13.55 24.85 -13.53
C ALA A 89 12.47 23.92 -12.96
N TYR A 90 11.18 24.22 -13.18
CA TYR A 90 10.07 23.36 -12.80
C TYR A 90 10.21 21.94 -13.35
N LYS A 91 10.53 21.79 -14.65
CA LYS A 91 10.67 20.47 -15.29
C LYS A 91 11.86 19.70 -14.74
N ILE A 92 13.00 20.37 -14.57
CA ILE A 92 14.24 19.77 -14.07
C ILE A 92 14.05 19.24 -12.65
N VAL A 93 13.48 20.06 -11.75
CA VAL A 93 13.23 19.66 -10.36
C VAL A 93 12.15 18.57 -10.30
N SER A 94 11.07 18.71 -11.08
CA SER A 94 10.01 17.68 -11.14
C SER A 94 10.55 16.32 -11.59
N GLN A 95 11.40 16.29 -12.62
CA GLN A 95 12.02 15.05 -13.13
C GLN A 95 12.93 14.39 -12.10
N ARG A 96 13.60 15.17 -11.27
CA ARG A 96 14.52 14.65 -10.26
C ARG A 96 13.81 14.24 -8.97
N CYS A 97 12.78 14.98 -8.57
CA CYS A 97 12.23 14.90 -7.22
C CYS A 97 10.84 14.29 -7.12
N ASN A 98 10.00 14.35 -8.15
CA ASN A 98 8.67 13.75 -8.06
C ASN A 98 8.76 12.25 -7.78
N ASN A 99 7.78 11.71 -7.03
CA ASN A 99 7.70 10.30 -6.62
C ASN A 99 8.83 9.83 -5.69
N ARG A 100 9.56 10.74 -5.05
CA ARG A 100 10.56 10.42 -4.03
C ARG A 100 10.14 10.98 -2.67
N THR A 101 10.46 10.25 -1.60
CA THR A 101 10.28 10.73 -0.22
C THR A 101 11.36 11.75 0.16
N GLN A 102 12.53 11.67 -0.47
CA GLN A 102 13.63 12.62 -0.33
C GLN A 102 14.31 12.87 -1.68
N CYS A 103 14.65 14.12 -1.96
CA CYS A 103 15.37 14.51 -3.17
C CYS A 103 16.42 15.58 -2.86
N VAL A 104 17.67 15.34 -3.30
CA VAL A 104 18.75 16.33 -3.21
C VAL A 104 19.09 16.82 -4.61
N VAL A 105 19.05 18.13 -4.83
CA VAL A 105 19.39 18.77 -6.11
C VAL A 105 20.50 19.78 -5.89
N ASN A 106 21.60 19.65 -6.64
CA ASN A 106 22.68 20.64 -6.62
C ASN A 106 22.22 21.91 -7.35
N THR A 107 22.30 23.05 -6.66
CA THR A 107 21.89 24.35 -7.22
C THR A 107 23.08 24.99 -7.92
N GLY A 108 23.15 24.87 -9.24
CA GLY A 108 24.24 25.44 -10.02
C GLY A 108 24.15 25.13 -11.51
N SER A 109 25.11 25.65 -12.27
CA SER A 109 25.16 25.57 -13.73
C SER A 109 25.29 24.15 -14.30
N ASP A 110 25.70 23.17 -13.47
CA ASP A 110 25.77 21.76 -13.85
C ASP A 110 24.39 21.13 -14.06
N VAL A 111 23.37 21.67 -13.39
CA VAL A 111 22.00 21.13 -13.38
C VAL A 111 21.04 22.07 -14.12
N PHE A 112 21.22 23.37 -13.95
CA PHE A 112 20.34 24.39 -14.51
C PHE A 112 21.10 25.27 -15.51
N PRO A 113 20.57 25.52 -16.71
CA PRO A 113 21.14 26.53 -17.61
C PRO A 113 21.08 27.91 -16.95
N ASP A 114 22.08 28.77 -17.20
CA ASP A 114 22.14 30.10 -16.58
C ASP A 114 21.18 31.09 -17.29
N PRO A 115 20.11 31.56 -16.63
CA PRO A 115 19.16 32.52 -17.19
C PRO A 115 19.67 33.97 -17.17
N CYS A 116 20.64 34.33 -16.31
CA CYS A 116 21.09 35.70 -16.11
C CYS A 116 22.56 35.75 -15.65
N PRO A 117 23.52 35.67 -16.59
CA PRO A 117 24.94 35.72 -16.27
C PRO A 117 25.32 36.98 -15.49
N GLY A 118 26.16 36.81 -14.46
CA GLY A 118 26.61 37.91 -13.59
C GLY A 118 25.65 38.28 -12.45
N THR A 119 24.45 37.66 -12.39
CA THR A 119 23.55 37.73 -11.24
C THR A 119 23.77 36.51 -10.34
N TYR A 120 23.86 36.71 -9.02
CA TYR A 120 23.97 35.60 -8.07
C TYR A 120 22.60 34.96 -7.86
N LYS A 121 22.41 33.68 -8.16
CA LYS A 121 21.08 33.05 -8.24
C LYS A 121 20.73 32.23 -6.99
N TYR A 122 19.46 31.87 -6.87
CA TYR A 122 18.97 30.88 -5.93
C TYR A 122 17.87 30.03 -6.58
N LEU A 123 17.74 28.80 -6.10
CA LEU A 123 16.65 27.90 -6.44
C LEU A 123 15.58 28.02 -5.35
N GLU A 124 14.39 28.41 -5.76
CA GLU A 124 13.19 28.44 -4.94
C GLU A 124 12.23 27.35 -5.43
N VAL A 125 11.80 26.47 -4.52
CA VAL A 125 10.90 25.35 -4.85
C VAL A 125 9.70 25.38 -3.91
N GLN A 126 8.49 25.30 -4.46
CA GLN A 126 7.28 24.99 -3.72
C GLN A 126 6.82 23.57 -4.06
N TYR A 127 6.53 22.77 -3.05
CA TYR A 127 6.13 21.38 -3.23
C TYR A 127 5.12 20.94 -2.18
N GLU A 128 4.35 19.92 -2.52
CA GLU A 128 3.45 19.23 -1.61
C GLU A 128 3.98 17.82 -1.34
N CYS A 129 3.62 17.28 -0.17
CA CYS A 129 3.80 15.87 0.12
C CYS A 129 2.44 15.19 -0.06
N VAL A 130 2.36 14.32 -1.05
CA VAL A 130 1.14 13.58 -1.37
C VAL A 130 1.34 12.09 -1.12
N PRO A 131 0.29 11.38 -0.69
CA PRO A 131 0.34 9.92 -0.62
C PRO A 131 0.69 9.35 -1.99
N TYR A 132 1.56 8.34 -2.02
CA TYR A 132 1.85 7.64 -3.28
C TYR A 132 0.61 6.90 -3.76
N ILE A 133 0.11 7.26 -4.94
CA ILE A 133 -1.02 6.58 -5.58
C ILE A 133 -0.46 5.58 -6.59
N PHE A 134 -0.74 4.31 -6.39
CA PHE A 134 -0.48 3.30 -7.40
C PHE A 134 -1.58 3.37 -8.46
N ILE A 135 -1.18 3.34 -9.73
CA ILE A 135 -2.12 3.29 -10.86
C ILE A 135 -2.28 1.82 -11.25
N CYS A 136 -3.52 1.38 -11.43
CA CYS A 136 -3.80 0.03 -11.90
C CYS A 136 -3.11 -0.24 -13.26
N PRO A 137 -2.25 -1.27 -13.37
CA PRO A 137 -1.57 -1.60 -14.63
C PRO A 137 -2.53 -2.19 -15.68
N GLY A 138 -3.69 -2.71 -15.25
CA GLY A 138 -4.75 -3.23 -16.12
C GLY A 138 -5.24 -4.61 -15.69
N THR A 139 -5.88 -5.31 -16.61
CA THR A 139 -6.45 -6.65 -16.34
C THR A 139 -5.39 -7.72 -16.48
N LEU A 140 -5.17 -8.56 -15.46
CA LEU A 140 -4.18 -9.64 -15.52
C LEU A 140 -4.50 -10.63 -16.67
N LYS A 141 -3.52 -10.88 -17.54
CA LYS A 141 -3.63 -11.80 -18.67
C LYS A 141 -2.81 -13.06 -18.51
N ALA A 142 -1.58 -12.93 -18.03
CA ALA A 142 -0.69 -14.06 -17.84
C ALA A 142 0.25 -13.84 -16.67
N VAL A 143 0.67 -14.95 -16.07
CA VAL A 143 1.76 -15.02 -15.11
C VAL A 143 2.98 -15.54 -15.86
N GLY A 144 4.06 -14.75 -15.90
CA GLY A 144 5.30 -15.10 -16.56
C GLY A 144 6.09 -16.19 -15.82
N ASP A 145 7.24 -16.55 -16.37
CA ASP A 145 8.08 -17.62 -15.81
C ASP A 145 8.66 -17.27 -14.43
N PRO A 146 8.83 -18.27 -13.55
CA PRO A 146 9.41 -18.07 -12.22
C PRO A 146 10.89 -17.70 -12.31
N THR A 147 11.28 -16.64 -11.62
CA THR A 147 12.67 -16.28 -11.39
C THR A 147 13.09 -16.73 -9.99
N LEU A 148 14.04 -17.67 -9.91
CA LEU A 148 14.60 -18.13 -8.64
C LEU A 148 15.44 -17.04 -8.00
N VAL A 149 15.12 -16.72 -6.75
CA VAL A 149 15.91 -15.80 -5.92
C VAL A 149 16.92 -16.58 -5.11
N PHE A 150 16.46 -17.51 -4.25
CA PHE A 150 17.30 -18.42 -3.49
C PHE A 150 16.49 -19.59 -2.91
N GLU A 151 17.18 -20.56 -2.31
CA GLU A 151 16.59 -21.69 -1.59
C GLU A 151 16.67 -21.44 -0.08
N ALA A 152 15.53 -21.41 0.60
CA ALA A 152 15.41 -21.18 2.03
C ALA A 152 15.53 -22.48 2.82
N GLU A 153 15.91 -22.38 4.10
CA GLU A 153 16.00 -23.53 4.99
C GLU A 153 14.61 -24.11 5.37
N GLN A 154 13.59 -23.26 5.39
CA GLN A 154 12.23 -23.66 5.75
C GLN A 154 11.40 -23.94 4.50
N GLN A 155 10.60 -25.01 4.55
CA GLN A 155 9.72 -25.39 3.45
C GLN A 155 8.69 -24.30 3.14
N SER A 156 8.25 -23.57 4.16
CA SER A 156 7.16 -22.61 4.09
C SER A 156 7.52 -21.32 4.82
N GLY A 157 6.92 -20.23 4.36
CA GLY A 157 7.13 -18.89 4.85
C GLY A 157 6.49 -17.90 3.90
N ALA A 158 6.76 -16.63 4.11
CA ALA A 158 6.43 -15.58 3.15
C ALA A 158 7.52 -14.51 3.13
N TRP A 159 7.51 -13.72 2.07
CA TRP A 159 8.43 -12.62 1.89
C TRP A 159 7.79 -11.56 1.01
N CYS A 160 8.05 -10.30 1.32
CA CYS A 160 7.51 -9.18 0.57
C CYS A 160 8.42 -7.95 0.68
N LYS A 161 8.15 -6.94 -0.14
CA LYS A 161 8.69 -5.59 0.02
C LYS A 161 7.56 -4.65 0.42
N ASP A 162 7.88 -3.57 1.13
CA ASP A 162 6.90 -2.51 1.39
C ASP A 162 6.70 -1.67 0.12
N PRO A 163 5.52 -1.71 -0.52
CA PRO A 163 5.29 -0.98 -1.75
C PRO A 163 5.28 0.53 -1.54
N LEU A 164 5.19 1.06 -0.32
CA LEU A 164 5.21 2.51 -0.06
C LEU A 164 6.62 3.07 0.22
N GLN A 165 7.60 2.22 0.47
CA GLN A 165 9.00 2.65 0.64
C GLN A 165 9.78 2.50 -0.66
N ALA A 166 10.47 3.57 -1.08
CA ALA A 166 11.25 3.61 -2.32
C ALA A 166 12.61 2.85 -2.23
N GLY A 167 12.70 1.80 -1.41
CA GLY A 167 13.93 1.05 -1.16
C GLY A 167 13.85 -0.42 -1.56
N ASP A 168 15.02 -1.08 -1.60
CA ASP A 168 15.14 -2.51 -1.91
C ASP A 168 15.03 -3.43 -0.70
N LYS A 169 14.50 -2.89 0.40
CA LYS A 169 14.30 -3.64 1.64
C LYS A 169 13.33 -4.80 1.41
N ILE A 170 13.73 -5.96 1.93
CA ILE A 170 12.95 -7.18 1.88
C ILE A 170 12.61 -7.60 3.31
N TYR A 171 11.36 -7.95 3.52
CA TYR A 171 10.85 -8.50 4.75
C TYR A 171 10.61 -10.00 4.57
N PHE A 172 11.19 -10.79 5.45
CA PHE A 172 11.24 -12.24 5.33
C PHE A 172 10.77 -12.90 6.62
N MET A 173 9.79 -13.79 6.53
CA MET A 173 9.21 -14.49 7.68
C MET A 173 9.11 -15.99 7.38
N PRO A 174 10.09 -16.81 7.82
CA PRO A 174 9.99 -18.25 7.70
C PRO A 174 8.90 -18.78 8.64
N TRP A 175 8.12 -19.74 8.17
CA TRP A 175 7.05 -20.34 8.96
C TRP A 175 7.56 -21.55 9.73
N THR A 176 7.43 -21.50 11.06
CA THR A 176 7.67 -22.65 11.93
C THR A 176 6.44 -22.87 12.81
N PRO A 177 5.77 -24.05 12.73
CA PRO A 177 4.57 -24.32 13.51
C PRO A 177 4.73 -23.98 14.99
N TYR A 178 3.81 -23.15 15.51
CA TYR A 178 3.78 -22.70 16.91
C TYR A 178 5.07 -22.01 17.39
N ARG A 179 5.94 -21.53 16.50
CA ARG A 179 7.20 -20.86 16.86
C ARG A 179 7.51 -19.61 16.04
N THR A 180 6.70 -19.28 15.04
CA THR A 180 6.88 -18.05 14.24
C THR A 180 6.60 -16.80 15.07
N ASP A 181 7.64 -16.05 15.42
CA ASP A 181 7.54 -14.76 16.14
C ASP A 181 8.68 -13.77 15.80
N THR A 182 9.38 -14.01 14.70
CA THR A 182 10.50 -13.18 14.23
C THR A 182 10.31 -12.78 12.77
N LEU A 183 10.59 -11.51 12.48
CA LEU A 183 10.70 -10.99 11.12
C LEU A 183 12.15 -10.59 10.86
N ILE A 184 12.65 -10.91 9.66
CA ILE A 184 14.01 -10.59 9.23
C ILE A 184 13.94 -9.54 8.12
N GLU A 185 14.76 -8.50 8.22
CA GLU A 185 14.93 -7.46 7.19
C GLU A 185 16.28 -7.63 6.49
N PHE A 186 16.25 -7.58 5.17
CA PHE A 186 17.43 -7.52 4.31
C PHE A 186 17.41 -6.21 3.51
N ALA A 187 18.56 -5.60 3.25
CA ALA A 187 18.65 -4.35 2.52
C ALA A 187 18.46 -4.50 1.01
N SER A 188 18.74 -5.70 0.46
CA SER A 188 18.63 -6.02 -0.96
C SER A 188 18.46 -7.52 -1.20
N ILE A 189 18.16 -7.90 -2.45
CA ILE A 189 18.14 -9.30 -2.89
C ILE A 189 19.52 -9.96 -2.74
N ASP A 190 20.59 -9.22 -3.05
CA ASP A 190 21.96 -9.74 -2.91
C ASP A 190 22.29 -10.07 -1.46
N ASP A 191 21.83 -9.23 -0.52
CA ASP A 191 22.00 -9.48 0.91
C ASP A 191 21.19 -10.69 1.39
N LEU A 192 19.97 -10.86 0.87
CA LEU A 192 19.15 -12.05 1.12
C LEU A 192 19.85 -13.34 0.65
N GLN A 193 20.36 -13.35 -0.60
CA GLN A 193 21.07 -14.51 -1.16
C GLN A 193 22.33 -14.88 -0.39
N ASN A 194 23.02 -13.90 0.17
CA ASN A 194 24.24 -14.10 0.95
C ASN A 194 23.99 -14.26 2.47
N GLY A 195 22.73 -14.27 2.92
CA GLY A 195 22.38 -14.37 4.34
C GLY A 195 22.79 -13.17 5.19
N ARG A 196 23.04 -12.00 4.59
CA ARG A 196 23.44 -10.77 5.29
C ARG A 196 22.23 -10.01 5.81
N GLN A 197 21.79 -10.37 7.01
CA GLN A 197 20.64 -9.74 7.67
C GLN A 197 20.95 -8.29 8.08
N THR A 198 20.05 -7.36 7.76
CA THR A 198 20.14 -5.95 8.19
C THR A 198 19.59 -5.75 9.59
N ALA A 199 18.45 -6.37 9.89
CA ALA A 199 17.83 -6.32 11.20
C ALA A 199 16.91 -7.52 11.45
N THR A 200 16.71 -7.84 12.72
CA THR A 200 15.75 -8.87 13.16
C THR A 200 14.80 -8.26 14.17
N TYR A 201 13.50 -8.40 13.92
CA TYR A 201 12.43 -7.87 14.76
C TYR A 201 11.75 -9.00 15.52
N LYS A 202 11.74 -8.91 16.84
CA LYS A 202 10.94 -9.80 17.69
C LYS A 202 9.51 -9.27 17.75
N LEU A 203 8.56 -10.05 17.26
CA LEU A 203 7.15 -9.68 17.25
C LEU A 203 6.56 -9.82 18.67
N PRO A 204 5.58 -8.97 19.05
CA PRO A 204 4.96 -9.02 20.37
C PRO A 204 4.08 -10.27 20.59
N HIS A 205 3.68 -10.92 19.50
CA HIS A 205 2.85 -12.11 19.49
C HIS A 205 3.35 -13.05 18.40
N ARG A 206 3.05 -14.35 18.56
CA ARG A 206 3.28 -15.35 17.51
C ARG A 206 2.32 -15.14 16.34
N VAL A 207 2.73 -15.64 15.18
CA VAL A 207 2.04 -15.49 13.90
C VAL A 207 1.38 -16.82 13.51
N ASP A 208 0.11 -16.75 13.10
CA ASP A 208 -0.57 -17.83 12.39
C ASP A 208 -0.48 -17.59 10.88
N GLY A 209 -0.08 -18.62 10.14
CA GLY A 209 -0.02 -18.60 8.68
C GLY A 209 1.20 -17.91 8.08
N THR A 210 1.13 -17.73 6.77
CA THR A 210 2.15 -17.09 5.92
C THR A 210 1.65 -15.78 5.31
N GLY A 211 0.44 -15.32 5.65
CA GLY A 211 -0.19 -14.17 5.01
C GLY A 211 0.13 -12.81 5.63
N PHE A 212 1.40 -12.52 5.91
CA PHE A 212 1.80 -11.22 6.45
C PHE A 212 2.14 -10.25 5.31
N VAL A 213 1.94 -8.95 5.53
CA VAL A 213 2.33 -7.91 4.56
C VAL A 213 3.04 -6.74 5.23
N ALA A 214 3.89 -6.07 4.46
CA ALA A 214 4.49 -4.79 4.83
C ALA A 214 3.75 -3.65 4.14
N TYR A 215 3.39 -2.61 4.89
CA TYR A 215 2.71 -1.43 4.37
C TYR A 215 3.06 -0.20 5.21
N ASP A 216 3.70 0.80 4.59
CA ASP A 216 4.05 2.10 5.20
C ASP A 216 4.89 1.97 6.48
N GLY A 217 5.94 1.14 6.44
CA GLY A 217 6.85 0.92 7.57
C GLY A 217 6.24 0.14 8.73
N ALA A 218 5.06 -0.46 8.54
CA ALA A 218 4.42 -1.35 9.49
C ALA A 218 4.20 -2.74 8.89
N ILE A 219 4.24 -3.75 9.76
CA ILE A 219 3.94 -5.13 9.43
C ILE A 219 2.57 -5.48 9.98
N PHE A 220 1.76 -6.09 9.12
CA PHE A 220 0.44 -6.60 9.44
C PHE A 220 0.51 -8.11 9.41
N PHE A 221 0.04 -8.76 10.47
CA PHE A 221 0.05 -10.22 10.57
C PHE A 221 -1.11 -10.74 11.42
N ASN A 222 -1.53 -11.98 11.17
CA ASN A 222 -2.53 -12.65 12.00
C ASN A 222 -1.90 -13.18 13.30
N LYS A 223 -2.46 -12.76 14.44
CA LYS A 223 -2.03 -13.20 15.76
C LYS A 223 -2.48 -14.64 16.04
N GLU A 224 -1.54 -15.48 16.48
CA GLU A 224 -1.76 -16.90 16.78
C GLU A 224 -3.01 -17.14 17.61
N ARG A 225 -3.84 -18.12 17.20
CA ARG A 225 -5.08 -18.55 17.86
C ARG A 225 -6.11 -17.44 18.02
N THR A 226 -6.09 -16.45 17.13
CA THR A 226 -7.09 -15.39 17.11
C THR A 226 -7.47 -15.02 15.68
N ARG A 227 -8.60 -14.35 15.53
CA ARG A 227 -9.02 -13.69 14.29
C ARG A 227 -8.58 -12.22 14.21
N ASN A 228 -7.49 -11.88 14.91
CA ASN A 228 -7.04 -10.51 15.03
C ASN A 228 -5.84 -10.26 14.11
N ILE A 229 -5.81 -9.09 13.49
CA ILE A 229 -4.67 -8.57 12.75
C ILE A 229 -3.94 -7.58 13.65
N VAL A 230 -2.63 -7.79 13.82
CA VAL A 230 -1.76 -6.90 14.60
C VAL A 230 -1.01 -5.99 13.64
N LYS A 231 -0.97 -4.69 13.95
CA LYS A 231 -0.09 -3.71 13.29
C LYS A 231 1.15 -3.47 14.16
N PHE A 232 2.32 -3.76 13.63
CA PHE A 232 3.60 -3.57 14.28
C PHE A 232 4.45 -2.55 13.51
N ASP A 233 4.77 -1.41 14.12
CA ASP A 233 5.57 -0.35 13.49
C ASP A 233 7.06 -0.70 13.60
N LEU A 234 7.74 -0.85 12.47
CA LEU A 234 9.13 -1.32 12.41
C LEU A 234 10.13 -0.28 12.92
N ARG A 235 9.84 1.01 12.70
CA ARG A 235 10.71 2.12 13.09
C ARG A 235 10.75 2.28 14.60
N THR A 236 9.60 2.22 15.25
CA THR A 236 9.43 2.37 16.70
C THR A 236 9.50 1.04 17.45
N ARG A 237 9.39 -0.09 16.74
CA ARG A 237 9.40 -1.46 17.28
C ARG A 237 8.32 -1.72 18.32
N ILE A 238 7.15 -1.08 18.15
CA ILE A 238 6.00 -1.25 19.03
C ILE A 238 4.77 -1.70 18.26
N LYS A 239 3.89 -2.38 18.97
CA LYS A 239 2.53 -2.66 18.51
C LYS A 239 1.75 -1.34 18.45
N SER A 240 1.46 -0.87 17.25
CA SER A 240 0.73 0.38 17.02
C SER A 240 -0.79 0.18 16.95
N GLY A 241 -1.27 -1.06 16.78
CA GLY A 241 -2.69 -1.38 16.96
C GLY A 241 -3.05 -2.84 16.69
N GLU A 242 -4.34 -3.14 16.84
CA GLU A 242 -4.93 -4.47 16.60
C GLU A 242 -6.37 -4.31 16.07
N ALA A 243 -6.72 -5.06 15.03
CA ALA A 243 -8.05 -5.10 14.42
C ALA A 243 -8.65 -6.49 14.58
N ILE A 244 -9.94 -6.59 14.88
CA ILE A 244 -10.65 -7.87 14.95
C ILE A 244 -11.37 -8.10 13.63
N VAL A 245 -11.04 -9.17 12.90
CA VAL A 245 -11.77 -9.55 11.69
C VAL A 245 -13.06 -10.25 12.12
N ALA A 246 -14.20 -9.57 11.96
CA ALA A 246 -15.49 -10.09 12.43
C ALA A 246 -15.83 -11.42 11.73
N SER A 247 -16.28 -12.40 12.52
CA SER A 247 -16.73 -13.74 12.06
C SER A 247 -15.70 -14.57 11.28
N ALA A 248 -14.44 -14.14 11.20
CA ALA A 248 -13.41 -14.91 10.51
C ALA A 248 -13.09 -16.22 11.25
N ASN A 249 -12.96 -17.27 10.46
CA ASN A 249 -12.39 -18.55 10.86
C ASN A 249 -10.88 -18.39 11.03
N TYR A 250 -10.29 -19.12 11.97
CA TYR A 250 -8.86 -19.00 12.30
C TYR A 250 -8.29 -20.33 12.83
N HIS A 251 -6.96 -20.45 12.78
CA HIS A 251 -6.19 -21.54 13.37
C HIS A 251 -6.47 -22.96 12.82
N ASP A 252 -6.35 -23.14 11.51
CA ASP A 252 -6.70 -24.33 10.70
C ASP A 252 -8.21 -24.64 10.63
N THR A 253 -9.06 -23.64 10.87
CA THR A 253 -10.51 -23.78 10.65
C THR A 253 -10.86 -23.62 9.17
N SER A 254 -10.24 -22.68 8.46
CA SER A 254 -10.40 -22.48 7.00
C SER A 254 -9.09 -22.00 6.34
N PRO A 255 -8.00 -22.77 6.44
CA PRO A 255 -6.74 -22.45 5.79
C PRO A 255 -6.84 -22.69 4.27
N TYR A 256 -5.80 -22.30 3.54
CA TYR A 256 -5.59 -22.78 2.18
C TYR A 256 -5.34 -24.28 2.14
N ARG A 257 -5.28 -24.84 0.94
CA ARG A 257 -5.19 -26.28 0.69
C ARG A 257 -4.06 -26.99 1.43
N TRP A 258 -2.90 -26.35 1.59
CA TRP A 258 -1.76 -26.93 2.30
C TRP A 258 -1.88 -26.86 3.83
N GLY A 259 -2.84 -26.12 4.37
CA GLY A 259 -3.04 -25.91 5.80
C GLY A 259 -2.15 -24.79 6.35
N GLY A 260 -1.41 -25.09 7.42
CA GLY A 260 -0.38 -24.21 7.94
C GLY A 260 -0.87 -22.97 8.68
N LYS A 261 -2.10 -22.99 9.20
CA LYS A 261 -2.74 -21.84 9.86
C LYS A 261 -2.93 -20.63 8.93
N THR A 262 -3.01 -20.85 7.62
CA THR A 262 -3.18 -19.78 6.60
C THR A 262 -4.62 -19.28 6.48
N ASP A 263 -5.39 -19.30 7.57
CA ASP A 263 -6.81 -18.97 7.59
C ASP A 263 -7.10 -17.53 7.14
N ILE A 264 -6.25 -16.61 7.56
CA ILE A 264 -6.34 -15.19 7.26
C ILE A 264 -5.08 -14.78 6.52
N ASP A 265 -5.26 -14.23 5.34
CA ASP A 265 -4.21 -13.83 4.42
C ASP A 265 -4.36 -12.34 4.09
N LEU A 266 -3.29 -11.57 4.26
CA LEU A 266 -3.30 -10.14 4.00
C LEU A 266 -2.76 -9.89 2.60
N ALA A 267 -3.32 -8.91 1.89
CA ALA A 267 -2.85 -8.54 0.56
C ALA A 267 -2.77 -7.03 0.41
N VAL A 268 -1.85 -6.58 -0.44
CA VAL A 268 -1.70 -5.17 -0.79
C VAL A 268 -1.81 -5.03 -2.30
N ASP A 269 -2.60 -4.07 -2.75
CA ASP A 269 -2.70 -3.70 -4.16
C ASP A 269 -2.81 -2.18 -4.32
N GLU A 270 -3.17 -1.72 -5.51
CA GLU A 270 -3.31 -0.30 -5.84
C GLU A 270 -4.43 0.41 -5.07
N ARG A 271 -5.39 -0.34 -4.54
CA ARG A 271 -6.52 0.15 -3.73
C ARG A 271 -6.25 0.09 -2.22
N GLY A 272 -5.11 -0.44 -1.81
CA GLY A 272 -4.66 -0.42 -0.42
C GLY A 272 -4.53 -1.81 0.20
N LEU A 273 -4.94 -1.94 1.46
CA LEU A 273 -4.75 -3.14 2.28
C LEU A 273 -6.05 -3.96 2.37
N TRP A 274 -5.91 -5.26 2.14
CA TRP A 274 -6.99 -6.24 2.08
C TRP A 274 -6.77 -7.37 3.06
N VAL A 275 -7.87 -7.99 3.48
CA VAL A 275 -7.89 -9.21 4.28
C VAL A 275 -8.72 -10.25 3.54
N ILE A 276 -8.09 -11.36 3.19
CA ILE A 276 -8.67 -12.54 2.53
C ILE A 276 -8.83 -13.63 3.60
N TYR A 277 -10.06 -14.02 3.88
CA TYR A 277 -10.38 -15.00 4.91
C TYR A 277 -11.60 -15.82 4.53
N ALA A 278 -12.09 -16.68 5.41
CA ALA A 278 -13.36 -17.37 5.24
C ALA A 278 -14.17 -17.32 6.53
N THR A 279 -15.48 -17.50 6.40
CA THR A 279 -16.42 -17.49 7.52
C THR A 279 -17.30 -18.72 7.49
N GLU A 280 -17.78 -19.16 8.65
CA GLU A 280 -18.82 -20.20 8.73
C GLU A 280 -20.13 -19.75 8.06
N GLN A 281 -20.47 -18.46 8.16
CA GLN A 281 -21.69 -17.91 7.54
C GLN A 281 -21.67 -18.01 6.01
N ASN A 282 -20.50 -17.87 5.39
CA ASN A 282 -20.32 -18.08 3.94
C ASN A 282 -19.89 -19.52 3.61
N ASN A 283 -20.18 -20.50 4.49
CA ASN A 283 -19.91 -21.92 4.29
C ASN A 283 -18.43 -22.24 3.94
N GLY A 284 -17.47 -21.55 4.56
CA GLY A 284 -16.04 -21.77 4.31
C GLY A 284 -15.50 -21.15 3.00
N ARG A 285 -16.35 -20.41 2.27
CA ARG A 285 -15.96 -19.69 1.07
C ARG A 285 -15.24 -18.38 1.41
N ILE A 286 -14.41 -17.93 0.48
CA ILE A 286 -13.58 -16.74 0.64
C ILE A 286 -14.46 -15.50 0.84
N VAL A 287 -14.08 -14.69 1.82
CA VAL A 287 -14.62 -13.37 2.14
C VAL A 287 -13.46 -12.39 2.08
N LEU A 288 -13.69 -11.25 1.44
CA LEU A 288 -12.71 -10.17 1.31
C LEU A 288 -13.17 -8.99 2.15
N SER A 289 -12.26 -8.37 2.89
CA SER A 289 -12.55 -7.07 3.50
C SER A 289 -11.42 -6.07 3.26
N GLN A 290 -11.79 -4.82 3.01
CA GLN A 290 -10.83 -3.72 2.90
C GLN A 290 -10.53 -3.18 4.30
N LEU A 291 -9.25 -3.14 4.67
CA LEU A 291 -8.78 -2.71 5.98
C LEU A 291 -8.03 -1.38 5.84
N ASN A 292 -8.50 -0.35 6.53
CA ASN A 292 -7.77 0.91 6.57
C ASN A 292 -6.48 0.76 7.40
N PRO A 293 -5.28 0.93 6.82
CA PRO A 293 -4.01 0.64 7.51
C PRO A 293 -3.68 1.64 8.62
N TYR A 294 -4.32 2.81 8.64
CA TYR A 294 -4.08 3.87 9.63
C TYR A 294 -5.06 3.81 10.79
N THR A 295 -6.35 3.58 10.51
CA THR A 295 -7.41 3.55 11.52
C THR A 295 -7.75 2.16 12.01
N LEU A 296 -7.27 1.11 11.32
CA LEU A 296 -7.56 -0.29 11.60
C LEU A 296 -9.07 -0.62 11.58
N ARG A 297 -9.83 0.11 10.77
CA ARG A 297 -11.26 -0.11 10.55
C ARG A 297 -11.49 -0.80 9.22
N PHE A 298 -12.45 -1.72 9.22
CA PHE A 298 -12.94 -2.33 7.99
C PHE A 298 -13.91 -1.38 7.29
N GLU A 299 -13.68 -1.14 6.00
CA GLU A 299 -14.46 -0.18 5.21
C GLU A 299 -15.58 -0.88 4.44
N ASN A 300 -15.26 -2.00 3.80
CA ASN A 300 -16.17 -2.76 2.97
C ASN A 300 -15.84 -4.27 3.06
N THR A 301 -16.85 -5.12 2.86
CA THR A 301 -16.74 -6.58 2.89
C THR A 301 -17.51 -7.19 1.73
N TRP A 302 -16.93 -8.20 1.08
CA TRP A 302 -17.50 -8.92 -0.06
C TRP A 302 -17.44 -10.43 0.17
N GLU A 303 -18.55 -11.10 -0.15
CA GLU A 303 -18.67 -12.56 -0.08
C GLU A 303 -18.46 -13.14 -1.47
N THR A 304 -17.54 -14.10 -1.60
CA THR A 304 -17.29 -14.82 -2.85
C THR A 304 -17.95 -16.20 -2.83
N VAL A 305 -17.95 -16.89 -3.97
CA VAL A 305 -18.48 -18.26 -4.07
C VAL A 305 -17.41 -19.35 -3.98
N TYR A 306 -16.14 -18.98 -3.85
CA TYR A 306 -15.02 -19.92 -3.95
C TYR A 306 -14.61 -20.48 -2.60
N ASP A 307 -14.52 -21.81 -2.46
CA ASP A 307 -14.11 -22.49 -1.23
C ASP A 307 -12.63 -22.25 -0.90
N LYS A 308 -12.33 -21.75 0.29
CA LYS A 308 -10.95 -21.37 0.65
C LYS A 308 -10.01 -22.57 0.81
N ARG A 309 -10.52 -23.71 1.26
CA ARG A 309 -9.74 -24.95 1.40
C ARG A 309 -9.35 -25.57 0.06
N SER A 310 -10.10 -25.26 -1.00
CA SER A 310 -9.78 -25.67 -2.38
C SER A 310 -8.70 -24.81 -3.02
N ALA A 311 -8.52 -23.57 -2.55
CA ALA A 311 -7.51 -22.63 -3.04
C ALA A 311 -6.12 -22.97 -2.49
N SER A 312 -5.09 -22.91 -3.33
CA SER A 312 -3.70 -23.04 -2.90
C SER A 312 -3.19 -21.74 -2.28
N ASN A 313 -3.55 -20.60 -2.87
CA ASN A 313 -3.30 -19.26 -2.35
C ASN A 313 -4.21 -18.25 -3.10
N ALA A 314 -4.24 -16.97 -2.69
CA ALA A 314 -4.96 -15.93 -3.39
C ALA A 314 -4.32 -14.55 -3.17
N PHE A 315 -4.44 -13.66 -4.16
CA PHE A 315 -3.87 -12.31 -4.10
C PHE A 315 -4.80 -11.27 -4.74
N MET A 316 -4.56 -9.99 -4.47
CA MET A 316 -5.33 -8.87 -4.99
C MET A 316 -4.53 -8.09 -6.03
N VAL A 317 -5.17 -7.71 -7.13
CA VAL A 317 -4.63 -6.73 -8.10
C VAL A 317 -5.77 -5.81 -8.55
N CYS A 318 -5.59 -4.50 -8.47
CA CYS A 318 -6.58 -3.49 -8.84
C CYS A 318 -7.98 -3.64 -8.18
N GLY A 319 -8.08 -4.25 -7.01
CA GLY A 319 -9.35 -4.60 -6.36
C GLY A 319 -10.02 -5.86 -6.90
N VAL A 320 -9.29 -6.68 -7.66
CA VAL A 320 -9.74 -7.97 -8.18
C VAL A 320 -8.99 -9.07 -7.46
N LEU A 321 -9.72 -9.96 -6.79
CA LEU A 321 -9.17 -11.18 -6.20
C LEU A 321 -8.79 -12.15 -7.31
N HIS A 322 -7.64 -12.78 -7.19
CA HIS A 322 -7.18 -13.88 -8.05
C HIS A 322 -6.89 -15.09 -7.18
N VAL A 323 -7.59 -16.19 -7.42
CA VAL A 323 -7.44 -17.43 -6.65
C VAL A 323 -6.62 -18.44 -7.41
N VAL A 324 -5.50 -18.85 -6.84
CA VAL A 324 -4.59 -19.86 -7.41
C VAL A 324 -5.05 -21.25 -6.95
N ARG A 325 -5.24 -22.14 -7.91
CA ARG A 325 -5.51 -23.56 -7.67
C ARG A 325 -4.41 -24.41 -8.29
N SER A 326 -3.77 -25.22 -7.45
CA SER A 326 -2.82 -26.25 -7.86
C SER A 326 -3.25 -27.62 -7.35
N THR A 327 -3.01 -28.65 -8.15
CA THR A 327 -3.06 -30.04 -7.70
C THR A 327 -1.74 -30.37 -7.02
N TYR A 328 -1.78 -30.58 -5.70
CA TYR A 328 -0.67 -31.18 -4.96
C TYR A 328 -0.65 -32.68 -5.31
N GLU A 329 0.54 -33.25 -5.52
CA GLU A 329 0.77 -34.65 -5.86
C GLU A 329 0.02 -35.61 -4.93
N ASP A 330 -1.08 -36.20 -5.42
CA ASP A 330 -1.67 -37.41 -4.83
C ASP A 330 -1.77 -38.55 -5.85
N ASN A 331 -1.69 -38.31 -7.17
CA ASN A 331 -1.72 -39.38 -8.18
C ASN A 331 -1.03 -38.96 -9.50
N GLU A 332 -0.04 -39.75 -9.93
CA GLU A 332 0.86 -39.59 -11.10
C GLU A 332 0.19 -39.63 -12.50
N ARG A 333 -1.07 -39.20 -12.67
CA ARG A 333 -1.79 -39.34 -13.95
C ARG A 333 -2.35 -38.07 -14.57
N GLU A 334 -2.40 -36.97 -13.84
CA GLU A 334 -2.76 -35.68 -14.41
C GLU A 334 -1.54 -34.77 -14.34
N ALA A 335 -1.08 -34.27 -15.49
CA ALA A 335 -0.10 -33.19 -15.51
C ALA A 335 -0.56 -32.11 -14.52
N SER A 336 0.30 -31.73 -13.58
CA SER A 336 -0.04 -30.80 -12.50
C SER A 336 -0.50 -29.46 -13.09
N LYS A 337 -1.82 -29.31 -13.25
CA LYS A 337 -2.43 -28.08 -13.75
C LYS A 337 -2.52 -27.12 -12.59
N SER A 338 -1.61 -26.15 -12.59
CA SER A 338 -1.67 -24.99 -11.71
C SER A 338 -2.14 -23.80 -12.51
N GLN A 339 -3.24 -23.19 -12.06
CA GLN A 339 -3.89 -22.09 -12.76
C GLN A 339 -4.60 -21.18 -11.76
N ILE A 340 -4.80 -19.93 -12.16
CA ILE A 340 -5.81 -19.06 -11.54
C ILE A 340 -7.13 -19.44 -12.20
N ASP A 341 -8.05 -20.00 -11.41
CA ASP A 341 -9.33 -20.54 -11.89
C ASP A 341 -10.56 -19.74 -11.46
N TYR A 342 -10.36 -18.69 -10.67
CA TYR A 342 -11.42 -17.80 -10.22
C TYR A 342 -10.89 -16.41 -9.95
N VAL A 343 -11.66 -15.41 -10.36
CA VAL A 343 -11.45 -14.01 -10.02
C VAL A 343 -12.72 -13.38 -9.47
N TYR A 344 -12.57 -12.39 -8.59
CA TYR A 344 -13.69 -11.63 -8.03
C TYR A 344 -13.40 -10.13 -8.07
N ASN A 345 -14.19 -9.40 -8.86
CA ASN A 345 -14.07 -7.96 -8.99
C ASN A 345 -14.91 -7.26 -7.90
N THR A 346 -14.24 -6.65 -6.92
CA THR A 346 -14.90 -5.99 -5.78
C THR A 346 -15.71 -4.75 -6.17
N LYS A 347 -15.33 -4.08 -7.27
CA LYS A 347 -16.06 -2.91 -7.79
C LYS A 347 -17.40 -3.30 -8.39
N LEU A 348 -17.43 -4.43 -9.10
CA LEU A 348 -18.65 -4.97 -9.73
C LEU A 348 -19.45 -5.87 -8.78
N GLY A 349 -18.82 -6.36 -7.70
CA GLY A 349 -19.42 -7.35 -6.81
C GLY A 349 -19.65 -8.70 -7.49
N GLN A 350 -18.88 -9.01 -8.53
CA GLN A 350 -19.08 -10.17 -9.39
C GLN A 350 -17.81 -11.02 -9.46
N GLY A 351 -17.99 -12.33 -9.34
CA GLY A 351 -16.93 -13.31 -9.58
C GLY A 351 -17.18 -14.10 -10.86
N GLU A 352 -16.08 -14.51 -11.49
CA GLU A 352 -16.09 -15.30 -12.72
C GLU A 352 -14.98 -16.36 -12.68
N HIS A 353 -15.23 -17.48 -13.36
CA HIS A 353 -14.22 -18.52 -13.54
C HIS A 353 -13.37 -18.20 -14.75
N VAL A 354 -12.06 -18.25 -14.56
CA VAL A 354 -11.06 -17.97 -15.60
C VAL A 354 -10.12 -19.17 -15.71
N SER A 355 -9.18 -19.11 -16.65
CA SER A 355 -8.16 -20.14 -16.82
C SER A 355 -6.85 -19.46 -17.22
N ILE A 356 -6.18 -18.84 -16.25
CA ILE A 356 -4.87 -18.22 -16.45
C ILE A 356 -3.82 -19.19 -15.92
N LEU A 357 -2.84 -19.56 -16.75
CA LEU A 357 -1.77 -20.46 -16.34
C LEU A 357 -0.97 -19.86 -15.18
N PHE A 358 -0.70 -20.66 -14.14
CA PHE A 358 0.15 -20.28 -13.02
C PHE A 358 1.28 -21.31 -12.89
N PRO A 359 2.53 -20.99 -13.27
CA PRO A 359 3.62 -21.95 -13.20
C PRO A 359 3.85 -22.42 -11.76
N ASN A 360 3.87 -23.73 -11.55
CA ASN A 360 4.08 -24.32 -10.23
C ASN A 360 4.99 -25.54 -10.34
N GLN A 361 6.28 -25.28 -10.54
CA GLN A 361 7.28 -26.34 -10.74
C GLN A 361 7.53 -27.16 -9.47
N TYR A 362 7.34 -26.57 -8.29
CA TYR A 362 7.73 -27.18 -7.00
C TYR A 362 6.55 -27.69 -6.17
N GLN A 363 5.34 -27.55 -6.69
CA GLN A 363 4.08 -28.16 -6.22
C GLN A 363 3.64 -27.86 -4.78
N TYR A 364 4.35 -27.03 -4.00
CA TYR A 364 3.99 -26.67 -2.64
C TYR A 364 3.94 -25.15 -2.42
N ILE A 365 2.92 -24.50 -2.98
CA ILE A 365 2.73 -23.05 -2.84
C ILE A 365 2.36 -22.74 -1.38
N ALA A 366 3.23 -22.00 -0.68
CA ALA A 366 3.04 -21.59 0.71
C ALA A 366 2.52 -20.14 0.82
N ALA A 367 2.97 -19.25 -0.06
CA ALA A 367 2.55 -17.84 -0.11
C ALA A 367 2.67 -17.28 -1.53
N VAL A 368 1.75 -16.38 -1.91
CA VAL A 368 1.75 -15.64 -3.18
C VAL A 368 1.28 -14.21 -2.90
N ASP A 369 2.22 -13.27 -2.76
CA ASP A 369 1.93 -11.87 -2.46
C ASP A 369 2.17 -10.97 -3.67
N TYR A 370 1.20 -10.13 -4.01
CA TYR A 370 1.35 -9.11 -5.04
C TYR A 370 1.99 -7.84 -4.48
N ASN A 371 2.84 -7.19 -5.29
CA ASN A 371 3.38 -5.87 -4.97
C ASN A 371 2.98 -4.84 -6.05
N PRO A 372 2.20 -3.80 -5.70
CA PRO A 372 1.75 -2.79 -6.67
C PRO A 372 2.84 -1.80 -7.12
N ARG A 373 4.01 -1.78 -6.47
CA ARG A 373 5.13 -0.90 -6.87
C ARG A 373 5.88 -1.41 -8.09
N ASP A 374 6.16 -2.71 -8.14
CA ASP A 374 6.93 -3.35 -9.22
C ASP A 374 6.07 -4.29 -10.08
N ASN A 375 4.79 -4.47 -9.72
CA ASN A 375 3.82 -5.31 -10.40
C ASN A 375 4.27 -6.78 -10.52
N GLN A 376 5.01 -7.28 -9.53
CA GLN A 376 5.47 -8.67 -9.45
C GLN A 376 4.73 -9.46 -8.36
N LEU A 377 4.73 -10.79 -8.48
CA LEU A 377 4.37 -11.68 -7.38
C LEU A 377 5.63 -12.15 -6.64
N TYR A 378 5.54 -12.13 -5.32
CA TYR A 378 6.51 -12.63 -4.36
C TYR A 378 6.00 -13.97 -3.84
N VAL A 379 6.66 -15.05 -4.25
CA VAL A 379 6.14 -16.41 -4.05
C VAL A 379 7.11 -17.23 -3.21
N TRP A 380 6.55 -17.98 -2.27
CA TRP A 380 7.26 -19.03 -1.54
C TRP A 380 6.68 -20.38 -1.95
N ASN A 381 7.51 -21.24 -2.54
CA ASN A 381 7.07 -22.54 -3.06
C ASN A 381 8.09 -23.63 -2.76
N ASN A 382 7.75 -24.53 -1.82
CA ASN A 382 8.58 -25.66 -1.40
C ASN A 382 10.06 -25.31 -1.21
N PHE A 383 10.43 -24.55 -0.17
CA PHE A 383 11.79 -24.02 0.07
C PHE A 383 12.26 -22.93 -0.92
N TYR A 384 11.76 -22.89 -2.15
CA TYR A 384 12.22 -21.94 -3.16
C TYR A 384 11.53 -20.59 -3.05
N ILE A 385 12.35 -19.54 -3.06
CA ILE A 385 11.92 -18.14 -3.04
C ILE A 385 11.95 -17.61 -4.47
N LEU A 386 10.78 -17.21 -4.97
CA LEU A 386 10.55 -16.98 -6.39
C LEU A 386 9.88 -15.63 -6.65
N ARG A 387 10.23 -14.98 -7.77
CA ARG A 387 9.47 -13.85 -8.32
C ARG A 387 8.81 -14.22 -9.62
N TYR A 388 7.60 -13.72 -9.84
CA TYR A 388 6.88 -13.90 -11.11
C TYR A 388 6.55 -12.53 -11.69
N ASN A 389 6.89 -12.34 -12.96
CA ASN A 389 6.43 -11.17 -13.72
C ASN A 389 4.96 -11.36 -14.11
N LEU A 390 4.22 -10.26 -14.20
CA LEU A 390 2.82 -10.27 -14.60
C LEU A 390 2.64 -9.53 -15.92
N GLU A 391 1.78 -10.08 -16.78
CA GLU A 391 1.39 -9.43 -18.03
C GLU A 391 -0.04 -8.90 -17.91
N PHE A 392 -0.20 -7.61 -18.18
CA PHE A 392 -1.47 -6.90 -18.09
C PHE A 392 -2.01 -6.53 -19.47
N GLY A 393 -3.31 -6.74 -19.66
CA GLY A 393 -4.08 -6.18 -20.77
C GLY A 393 -4.60 -4.78 -20.46
N PRO A 394 -5.41 -4.19 -21.35
CA PRO A 394 -6.02 -2.89 -21.08
C PRO A 394 -6.88 -2.94 -19.79
N PRO A 395 -7.00 -1.80 -19.08
CA PRO A 395 -7.89 -1.71 -17.92
C PRO A 395 -9.36 -1.93 -18.33
N ASP A 396 -10.15 -2.46 -17.40
CA ASP A 396 -11.56 -2.75 -17.65
C ASP A 396 -12.36 -1.50 -18.07
N PRO A 397 -13.32 -1.60 -19.02
CA PRO A 397 -14.10 -0.45 -19.50
C PRO A 397 -14.95 0.25 -18.43
N GLY A 398 -15.12 -0.36 -17.25
CA GLY A 398 -15.75 0.22 -16.07
C GLY A 398 -14.84 1.19 -15.30
N GLU A 399 -13.55 1.28 -15.61
CA GLU A 399 -12.75 2.48 -15.34
C GLU A 399 -13.22 3.55 -16.33
N GLY A 400 -14.30 4.23 -15.96
CA GLY A 400 -14.86 5.32 -16.75
C GLY A 400 -13.74 6.25 -17.20
N LYS A 401 -13.84 6.74 -18.44
CA LYS A 401 -13.03 7.82 -18.99
C LYS A 401 -13.11 9.03 -18.05
N THR A 402 -12.32 9.05 -16.99
CA THR A 402 -11.92 10.29 -16.37
C THR A 402 -11.08 10.98 -17.43
N TRP A 403 -11.72 11.92 -18.12
CA TRP A 403 -11.04 12.96 -18.86
C TRP A 403 -10.21 13.79 -17.87
N PHE A 404 -9.11 13.21 -17.40
CA PHE A 404 -8.00 14.01 -16.92
C PHE A 404 -7.44 14.68 -18.17
N SER A 405 -7.24 16.00 -18.12
CA SER A 405 -6.58 16.71 -19.20
C SER A 405 -5.16 16.15 -19.33
N PHE A 406 -4.99 15.19 -20.25
CA PHE A 406 -3.72 14.57 -20.58
C PHE A 406 -2.87 15.60 -21.31
N SER A 407 -1.96 16.27 -20.61
CA SER A 407 -0.76 16.80 -21.27
C SER A 407 0.23 15.64 -21.42
N MET A 408 0.02 14.84 -22.46
CA MET A 408 0.90 13.74 -22.84
C MET A 408 2.27 14.31 -23.23
N LYS A 409 3.27 14.15 -22.36
CA LYS A 409 4.68 14.10 -22.78
C LYS A 409 5.28 12.80 -22.26
N ARG A 410 5.80 12.01 -23.21
CA ARG A 410 6.42 10.71 -22.98
C ARG A 410 7.43 10.82 -21.83
N ASP A 411 7.41 9.84 -20.94
CA ASP A 411 8.40 9.56 -19.87
C ASP A 411 8.17 10.10 -18.44
N GLN A 412 6.94 10.42 -18.01
CA GLN A 412 6.64 10.59 -16.57
C GLN A 412 5.29 9.99 -16.15
N ILE A 413 5.33 9.19 -15.08
CA ILE A 413 4.15 8.66 -14.35
C ILE A 413 3.36 9.85 -13.78
N VAL A 414 2.04 9.83 -13.98
CA VAL A 414 1.11 10.95 -13.74
C VAL A 414 0.71 11.03 -12.26
N ILE A 415 0.98 12.16 -11.60
CA ILE A 415 0.38 12.52 -10.31
C ILE A 415 -0.91 13.31 -10.61
N ILE A 416 -2.06 12.80 -10.15
CA ILE A 416 -3.37 13.41 -10.40
C ILE A 416 -3.70 14.37 -9.25
N LYS A 417 -3.82 15.66 -9.54
CA LYS A 417 -4.54 16.61 -8.67
C LYS A 417 -6.04 16.42 -8.87
N CYS A 418 -6.73 15.85 -7.88
CA CYS A 418 -8.19 15.88 -7.81
C CYS A 418 -8.65 17.33 -7.53
N HIS A 419 -8.99 18.08 -8.57
CA HIS A 419 -9.83 19.27 -8.41
C HIS A 419 -11.28 18.80 -8.29
N TRP A 420 -11.87 18.97 -7.11
CA TRP A 420 -13.32 18.96 -6.96
C TRP A 420 -13.84 20.31 -7.45
N VAL A 421 -14.56 20.33 -8.57
CA VAL A 421 -15.39 21.46 -9.00
C VAL A 421 -16.80 21.26 -8.47
#